data_AF-A0A4Z0V8K3-F1
#
_entry.id   AF-A0A4Z0V8K3-F1
#
_cell.length_a   1.000
_cell.length_b   1.000
_cell.length_c   1.000
_cell.angle_alpha   90.00
_cell.angle_beta   90.00
_cell.angle_gamma   90.00
#
_symmetry.space_group_name_H-M   'P 1'
#
loop_
_entity.id
_entity.type
_entity.pdbx_description
1 polymer ?
#
loop_
_entity_poly.entity_id
_entity_poly.type
_entity_poly.pdbx_seq_one_letter_code
_entity_poly.pdbx_strand_id
1 'polypeptide(L)'
;MDGYYKADLPNGYQIESLADDFDREYFTGYVRKDGTRIVELVAKIKVSGDSFYGEQSFEFFPREHYFVIDTKTDSITQYKSLSEAKEKAPTVVTGLTSLEAFYYKSWPWVIPLTILSIVVSSGLVFLLWFIVIKISK
;
A
#
# COMPACT_ATOMS: atom_id res chain seq x y z
N MET A 1 2.83 3.50 -19.94
CA MET A 1 3.42 3.49 -18.58
C MET A 1 4.92 3.57 -18.77
N ASP A 2 5.60 4.52 -18.11
CA ASP A 2 7.03 4.81 -18.30
C ASP A 2 7.97 3.77 -17.68
N GLY A 3 7.55 2.50 -17.59
CA GLY A 3 8.39 1.41 -17.08
C GLY A 3 8.57 1.37 -15.55
N TYR A 4 7.81 2.15 -14.77
CA TYR A 4 7.86 2.15 -13.30
C TYR A 4 6.46 2.33 -12.68
N TYR A 5 6.22 1.66 -11.55
CA TYR A 5 5.14 1.98 -10.62
C TYR A 5 5.63 3.01 -9.60
N LYS A 6 4.78 3.99 -9.29
CA LYS A 6 5.08 5.05 -8.33
C LYS A 6 3.83 5.41 -7.55
N ALA A 7 3.99 5.63 -6.24
CA ALA A 7 2.96 6.16 -5.36
C ALA A 7 3.58 7.15 -4.38
N ASP A 8 2.88 8.26 -4.14
CA ASP A 8 3.26 9.24 -3.15
C ASP A 8 2.90 8.75 -1.74
N LEU A 9 3.81 8.99 -0.80
CA LEU A 9 3.65 8.72 0.62
C LEU A 9 3.63 10.06 1.39
N PRO A 10 3.19 10.07 2.65
CA PRO A 10 3.12 11.29 3.46
C PRO A 10 4.45 12.05 3.52
N ASN A 11 4.36 13.39 3.62
CA ASN A 11 5.49 14.30 3.85
C ASN A 11 6.66 14.13 2.84
N GLY A 12 6.33 13.95 1.56
CA GLY A 12 7.30 13.98 0.45
C GLY A 12 8.04 12.66 0.23
N TYR A 13 7.70 11.61 1.00
CA TYR A 13 8.17 10.26 0.70
C TYR A 13 7.47 9.72 -0.55
N GLN A 14 8.13 8.79 -1.23
CA GLN A 14 7.60 8.11 -2.41
C GLN A 14 7.99 6.64 -2.36
N ILE A 15 7.16 5.77 -2.92
CA ILE A 15 7.53 4.39 -3.17
C ILE A 15 7.49 4.12 -4.67
N GLU A 16 8.58 3.53 -5.18
CA GLU A 16 8.80 3.26 -6.59
C GLU A 16 9.15 1.78 -6.82
N SER A 17 8.69 1.19 -7.90
CA SER A 17 9.03 -0.16 -8.32
C SER A 17 9.21 -0.21 -9.84
N LEU A 18 10.12 -1.07 -10.31
CA LEU A 18 10.37 -1.28 -11.74
C LEU A 18 9.20 -2.08 -12.35
N ALA A 19 8.69 -1.65 -13.51
CA ALA A 19 7.55 -2.35 -14.13
C ALA A 19 7.94 -3.71 -14.72
N ASP A 20 9.20 -3.89 -15.12
CA ASP A 20 9.73 -5.18 -15.62
C ASP A 20 9.89 -6.25 -14.52
N ASP A 21 9.69 -5.89 -13.24
CA ASP A 21 9.69 -6.85 -12.11
C ASP A 21 8.32 -7.52 -11.88
N PHE A 22 7.32 -7.31 -12.75
CA PHE A 22 5.98 -7.89 -12.59
C PHE A 22 5.93 -9.42 -12.77
N ASP A 23 6.93 -10.02 -13.44
CA ASP A 23 7.05 -11.48 -13.62
C ASP A 23 8.00 -12.14 -12.60
N ARG A 24 8.56 -11.38 -11.66
CA ARG A 24 9.37 -11.97 -10.58
C ARG A 24 8.46 -12.51 -9.48
N GLU A 25 8.81 -13.68 -8.96
CA GLU A 25 8.14 -14.34 -7.83
C GLU A 25 8.02 -13.43 -6.58
N TYR A 26 8.79 -12.33 -6.53
CA TYR A 26 8.78 -11.34 -5.44
C TYR A 26 8.78 -9.90 -5.97
N PHE A 27 7.59 -9.32 -6.19
CA PHE A 27 7.43 -7.91 -6.50
C PHE A 27 7.85 -7.02 -5.33
N THR A 28 8.87 -6.17 -5.54
CA THR A 28 9.44 -5.30 -4.50
C THR A 28 9.60 -3.87 -5.01
N GLY A 29 9.86 -2.93 -4.09
CA GLY A 29 10.11 -1.53 -4.42
C GLY A 29 11.10 -0.86 -3.49
N TYR A 30 11.27 0.44 -3.73
CA TYR A 30 12.20 1.30 -3.01
C TYR A 30 11.44 2.50 -2.46
N VAL A 31 11.63 2.78 -1.18
CA VAL A 31 11.17 4.03 -0.57
C VAL A 31 12.21 5.10 -0.82
N ARG A 32 11.77 6.26 -1.28
CA ARG A 32 12.60 7.42 -1.58
C ARG A 32 12.10 8.65 -0.85
N LYS A 33 13.05 9.53 -0.53
CA LYS A 33 12.79 10.90 -0.08
C LYS A 33 13.81 11.80 -0.74
N ASP A 34 13.36 12.94 -1.28
CA ASP A 34 14.24 13.95 -1.89
C ASP A 34 15.20 13.36 -2.94
N GLY A 35 14.72 12.40 -3.75
CA GLY A 35 15.49 11.70 -4.78
C GLY A 35 16.40 10.56 -4.29
N THR A 36 16.63 10.45 -2.97
CA THR A 36 17.50 9.45 -2.35
C THR A 36 16.73 8.19 -1.97
N ARG A 37 17.32 7.00 -2.18
CA ARG A 37 16.75 5.72 -1.72
C ARG A 37 17.03 5.55 -0.22
N ILE A 38 15.96 5.34 0.54
CA ILE A 38 15.98 5.26 2.01
C ILE A 38 15.79 3.82 2.47
N VAL A 39 14.88 3.08 1.83
CA VAL A 39 14.64 1.65 2.10
C VAL A 39 14.53 0.92 0.78
N GLU A 40 15.17 -0.24 0.69
CA GLU A 40 15.19 -1.07 -0.52
C GLU A 40 14.44 -2.40 -0.29
N LEU A 41 14.01 -3.04 -1.37
CA LEU A 41 13.37 -4.37 -1.34
C LEU A 41 12.09 -4.42 -0.49
N VAL A 42 11.32 -3.32 -0.47
CA VAL A 42 10.05 -3.26 0.26
C VAL A 42 9.04 -4.16 -0.45
N ALA A 43 8.55 -5.17 0.25
CA ALA A 43 7.61 -6.16 -0.28
C ALA A 43 6.18 -5.93 0.21
N LYS A 44 6.03 -5.48 1.46
CA LYS A 44 4.74 -5.10 2.03
C LYS A 44 4.82 -3.74 2.69
N ILE A 45 3.71 -3.00 2.62
CA ILE A 45 3.62 -1.66 3.18
C ILE A 45 2.24 -1.41 3.81
N LYS A 46 2.21 -0.54 4.81
CA LYS A 46 1.00 0.04 5.39
C LYS A 46 1.28 1.50 5.71
N VAL A 47 0.39 2.38 5.28
CA VAL A 47 0.42 3.81 5.62
C VAL A 47 -0.63 4.06 6.70
N SER A 48 -0.26 4.81 7.75
CA SER A 48 -1.13 5.14 8.87
C SER A 48 -0.83 6.56 9.34
N GLY A 49 -1.63 7.53 8.89
CA GLY A 49 -1.40 8.94 9.18
C GLY A 49 -0.02 9.38 8.67
N ASP A 50 0.79 9.93 9.58
CA ASP A 50 2.14 10.42 9.28
C ASP A 50 3.23 9.35 9.44
N SER A 51 2.87 8.08 9.57
CA SER A 51 3.83 7.00 9.61
C SER A 51 3.51 5.95 8.56
N PHE A 52 4.54 5.25 8.10
CA PHE A 52 4.34 4.04 7.34
C PHE A 52 5.29 2.94 7.79
N TYR A 53 4.80 1.72 7.64
CA TYR A 53 5.40 0.49 8.10
C TYR A 53 5.64 -0.38 6.89
N GLY A 54 6.72 -1.15 6.90
CA GLY A 54 6.93 -2.10 5.84
C GLY A 54 7.75 -3.30 6.24
N GLU A 55 7.69 -4.28 5.36
CA GLU A 55 8.45 -5.52 5.40
C GLU A 55 9.35 -5.55 4.17
N GLN A 56 10.62 -5.86 4.37
CA GLN A 56 11.59 -6.02 3.31
C GLN A 56 11.71 -7.51 2.97
N SER A 57 11.72 -7.85 1.67
CA SER A 57 12.00 -9.21 1.20
C SER A 57 13.49 -9.33 0.89
N PHE A 58 14.20 -10.17 1.63
CA PHE A 58 15.60 -10.45 1.38
C PHE A 58 15.79 -11.90 0.94
N GLU A 59 15.70 -12.16 -0.35
CA GLU A 59 16.18 -13.44 -0.88
C GLU A 59 17.72 -13.55 -0.80
N PHE A 60 18.44 -12.44 -0.62
CA PHE A 60 19.91 -12.43 -0.79
C PHE A 60 20.75 -11.79 0.35
N PHE A 61 20.17 -11.15 1.37
CA PHE A 61 20.96 -10.51 2.45
C PHE A 61 20.36 -10.69 3.86
N PRO A 62 21.20 -10.85 4.91
CA PRO A 62 20.72 -10.92 6.29
C PRO A 62 20.55 -9.50 6.86
N ARG A 63 19.43 -8.81 6.56
CA ARG A 63 19.13 -7.51 7.18
C ARG A 63 17.67 -7.40 7.64
N GLU A 64 17.49 -6.63 8.71
CA GLU A 64 16.35 -5.71 9.01
C GLU A 64 15.02 -6.07 8.32
N HIS A 65 14.22 -6.97 8.88
CA HIS A 65 13.02 -7.49 8.19
C HIS A 65 11.86 -6.49 8.13
N TYR A 66 11.77 -5.61 9.11
CA TYR A 66 10.65 -4.70 9.28
C TYR A 66 11.16 -3.30 9.59
N PHE A 67 10.43 -2.29 9.14
CA PHE A 67 10.76 -0.91 9.42
C PHE A 67 9.53 -0.07 9.74
N VAL A 68 9.76 1.02 10.47
CA VAL A 68 8.84 2.14 10.69
C VAL A 68 9.53 3.39 10.19
N ILE A 69 8.81 4.20 9.43
CA ILE A 69 9.20 5.58 9.17
C ILE A 69 8.13 6.49 9.76
N ASP A 70 8.54 7.32 10.72
CA ASP A 70 7.76 8.46 11.17
C ASP A 70 8.15 9.66 10.30
N THR A 71 7.24 10.06 9.43
CA THR A 71 7.50 11.08 8.40
C THR A 71 7.42 12.51 8.92
N LYS A 72 7.00 12.71 10.18
CA LYS A 72 7.05 14.01 10.86
C LYS A 72 8.44 14.29 11.43
N THR A 73 9.07 13.25 11.95
CA THR A 73 10.39 13.31 12.59
C THR A 73 11.52 12.84 11.68
N ASP A 74 11.20 12.33 10.49
CA ASP A 74 12.10 11.64 9.58
C ASP A 74 12.87 10.48 10.24
N SER A 75 12.31 9.95 11.31
CA SER A 75 12.95 8.87 12.06
C SER A 75 12.63 7.52 11.42
N ILE A 76 13.68 6.72 11.26
CA ILE A 76 13.60 5.38 10.69
C ILE A 76 14.01 4.42 11.78
N THR A 77 13.09 3.55 12.18
CA THR A 77 13.37 2.44 13.08
C THR A 77 13.33 1.15 12.29
N GLN A 78 14.42 0.39 12.32
CA GLN A 78 14.50 -0.92 11.68
C GLN A 78 14.56 -2.02 12.75
N TYR A 79 13.93 -3.15 12.46
CA TYR A 79 13.82 -4.29 13.36
C TYR A 79 14.46 -5.52 12.72
N LYS A 80 15.26 -6.24 13.50
CA LYS A 80 16.07 -7.35 12.99
C LYS A 80 15.25 -8.61 12.73
N SER A 81 14.08 -8.73 13.34
CA SER A 81 13.21 -9.90 13.21
C SER A 81 11.73 -9.58 13.38
N LEU A 82 10.88 -10.49 12.90
CA LEU A 82 9.43 -10.48 13.16
C LEU A 82 9.10 -10.44 14.65
N SER A 83 9.84 -11.21 15.47
CA SER A 83 9.62 -11.26 16.91
C SER A 83 9.91 -9.92 17.57
N GLU A 84 11.03 -9.29 17.21
CA GLU A 84 11.40 -7.96 17.72
C GLU A 84 10.39 -6.90 17.29
N ALA A 85 9.95 -6.94 16.03
CA ALA A 85 8.93 -6.02 15.52
C ALA A 85 7.59 -6.20 16.26
N LYS A 86 7.14 -7.45 16.48
CA LYS A 86 5.91 -7.74 17.24
C LYS A 86 5.99 -7.28 18.69
N GLU A 87 7.14 -7.44 19.33
CA GLU A 87 7.35 -7.07 20.73
C GLU A 87 7.38 -5.54 20.92
N LYS A 88 8.17 -4.85 20.10
CA LYS A 88 8.39 -3.40 20.25
C LYS A 88 7.31 -2.55 19.61
N ALA A 89 6.74 -3.01 18.49
CA ALA A 89 5.80 -2.23 17.69
C ALA A 89 4.85 -3.16 16.90
N PRO A 90 3.86 -3.79 17.56
CA PRO A 90 2.97 -4.76 16.93
C PRO A 90 2.19 -4.20 15.73
N THR A 91 1.99 -2.89 15.67
CA THR A 91 1.36 -2.17 14.55
C THR A 91 2.15 -2.29 13.24
N VAL A 92 3.46 -2.54 13.32
CA VAL A 92 4.39 -2.68 12.18
C VAL A 92 4.09 -3.90 11.34
N VAL A 93 3.68 -4.97 12.01
CA VAL A 93 3.46 -6.27 11.38
C VAL A 93 1.99 -6.46 10.98
N THR A 94 1.08 -5.75 11.65
CA THR A 94 -0.35 -5.95 11.50
C THR A 94 -0.93 -5.11 10.36
N GLY A 95 -1.59 -5.77 9.40
CA GLY A 95 -2.28 -5.12 8.29
C GLY A 95 -1.35 -4.59 7.19
N LEU A 96 -0.13 -5.13 7.10
CA LEU A 96 0.74 -4.93 5.94
C LEU A 96 0.07 -5.48 4.69
N THR A 97 0.06 -4.69 3.61
CA THR A 97 -0.50 -5.08 2.31
C THR A 97 0.66 -5.33 1.35
N SER A 98 0.53 -6.31 0.44
CA SER A 98 1.54 -6.49 -0.62
C SER A 98 1.69 -5.21 -1.44
N LEU A 99 2.91 -4.93 -1.89
CA LEU A 99 3.20 -3.70 -2.59
C LEU A 99 2.41 -3.58 -3.91
N GLU A 100 2.18 -4.69 -4.60
CA GLU A 100 1.34 -4.75 -5.80
C GLU A 100 -0.09 -4.26 -5.53
N ALA A 101 -0.75 -4.83 -4.52
CA ALA A 101 -2.10 -4.43 -4.13
C ALA A 101 -2.14 -2.99 -3.60
N PHE A 102 -1.05 -2.51 -2.98
CA PHE A 102 -0.90 -1.11 -2.59
C PHE A 102 -0.86 -0.19 -3.82
N TYR A 103 -0.09 -0.50 -4.86
CA TYR A 103 -0.07 0.31 -6.09
C TYR A 103 -1.42 0.34 -6.77
N TYR A 104 -2.08 -0.81 -6.89
CA TYR A 104 -3.42 -0.89 -7.46
C TYR A 104 -4.37 0.07 -6.73
N LYS A 105 -4.40 0.05 -5.39
CA LYS A 105 -5.24 0.95 -4.59
C LYS A 105 -4.83 2.42 -4.67
N SER A 106 -3.56 2.69 -4.94
CA SER A 106 -3.01 4.05 -5.02
C SER A 106 -3.30 4.75 -6.36
N TRP A 107 -3.85 4.03 -7.34
CA TRP A 107 -4.16 4.61 -8.63
C TRP A 107 -5.27 5.66 -8.54
N PRO A 108 -5.10 6.86 -9.14
CA PRO A 108 -6.03 7.98 -9.01
C PRO A 108 -7.47 7.66 -9.38
N TRP A 109 -7.67 6.68 -10.27
CA TRP A 109 -8.97 6.29 -10.79
C TRP A 109 -9.66 5.19 -9.99
N VAL A 110 -8.95 4.43 -9.13
CA VAL A 110 -9.54 3.30 -8.40
C VAL A 110 -10.58 3.76 -7.36
N ILE A 111 -10.31 4.85 -6.64
CA ILE A 111 -11.29 5.41 -5.68
C ILE A 111 -12.55 5.92 -6.41
N PRO A 112 -12.45 6.77 -7.46
CA PRO A 112 -13.61 7.17 -8.26
C PRO A 112 -14.42 5.98 -8.82
N LEU A 113 -13.75 4.96 -9.35
CA LEU A 113 -14.41 3.76 -9.89
C LEU A 113 -15.14 2.96 -8.79
N THR A 114 -14.55 2.88 -7.60
CA THR A 114 -15.19 2.21 -6.45
C THR A 114 -16.44 2.95 -6.00
N ILE A 115 -16.40 4.29 -5.94
CA ILE A 115 -17.57 5.10 -5.60
C ILE A 115 -18.64 4.95 -6.69
N LEU A 116 -18.24 5.02 -7.95
CA LEU A 116 -19.17 4.89 -9.09
C LEU A 116 -19.87 3.52 -9.08
N SER A 117 -19.14 2.43 -8.81
CA SER A 117 -19.73 1.09 -8.77
C SER A 117 -20.79 0.98 -7.66
N ILE A 118 -20.50 1.53 -6.47
CA ILE A 118 -21.45 1.57 -5.36
C ILE A 118 -22.70 2.37 -5.74
N VAL A 119 -22.54 3.56 -6.32
CA VAL A 119 -23.67 4.41 -6.72
C VAL A 119 -24.54 3.73 -7.78
N VAL A 120 -23.94 3.12 -8.79
CA VAL A 120 -24.66 2.40 -9.86
C VAL A 120 -25.40 1.19 -9.28
N SER A 121 -24.75 0.38 -8.45
CA SER A 121 -25.37 -0.79 -7.82
C SER A 121 -26.52 -0.40 -6.89
N SER A 122 -26.34 0.60 -6.03
CA SER A 122 -27.41 1.09 -5.14
C SER A 122 -28.57 1.70 -5.93
N GLY A 123 -28.29 2.46 -6.99
CA GLY A 123 -29.31 3.01 -7.87
C GLY A 123 -30.13 1.94 -8.58
N LEU A 124 -29.47 0.87 -9.05
CA LEU A 124 -30.13 -0.26 -9.70
C LEU A 124 -31.07 -1.00 -8.73
N VAL A 125 -30.62 -1.23 -7.50
CA VAL A 125 -31.44 -1.85 -6.44
C VAL A 125 -32.65 -0.98 -6.11
N PHE A 126 -32.46 0.33 -6.01
CA PHE A 126 -33.55 1.27 -5.75
C PHE A 126 -34.58 1.30 -6.89
N LEU A 127 -34.12 1.30 -8.14
CA LEU A 127 -34.99 1.22 -9.32
C LEU A 127 -35.83 -0.05 -9.33
N LEU A 128 -35.21 -1.21 -9.09
CA LEU A 128 -35.91 -2.50 -9.00
C LEU A 128 -36.96 -2.48 -7.89
N TRP A 129 -36.59 -1.99 -6.70
CA TRP A 129 -37.51 -1.86 -5.58
C TRP A 129 -38.70 -0.95 -5.90
N PHE A 130 -38.46 0.20 -6.54
CA PHE A 130 -39.51 1.13 -6.95
C PHE A 130 -40.47 0.50 -7.97
N ILE A 131 -39.95 -0.22 -8.96
CA ILE A 131 -40.75 -0.95 -9.96
C ILE A 131 -41.62 -2.00 -9.27
N VAL A 132 -41.05 -2.80 -8.36
CA VAL A 132 -41.80 -3.83 -7.62
C VAL A 132 -42.94 -3.21 -6.81
N ILE A 133 -42.70 -2.08 -6.12
CA ILE A 133 -43.76 -1.36 -5.38
C ILE A 133 -44.87 -0.89 -6.31
N LYS A 134 -44.52 -0.37 -7.49
CA LYS A 134 -45.49 0.15 -8.46
C LYS A 134 -46.33 -0.94 -9.12
N ILE A 135 -45.79 -2.15 -9.30
CA ILE A 135 -46.51 -3.29 -9.89
C ILE A 135 -47.35 -4.02 -8.83
N SER A 136 -46.92 -4.00 -7.57
CA SER A 136 -47.61 -4.68 -6.46
C SER A 136 -48.75 -3.86 -5.83
N LYS A 137 -49.01 -2.64 -6.34
CA LYS A 137 -50.12 -1.75 -5.97
C LYS A 137 -51.02 -1.54 -7.18
#